data_AF-A0A6L9KCM9-F1
#
_entry.id   AF-A0A6L9KCM9-F1
#
_cell.length_a   1.000
_cell.length_b   1.000
_cell.length_c   1.000
_cell.angle_alpha   90.00
_cell.angle_beta   90.00
_cell.angle_gamma   90.00
#
_symmetry.space_group_name_H-M   'P 1'
#
loop_
_entity.id
_entity.type
_entity.pdbx_description
1 polymer ?
#
loop_
_entity_poly.entity_id
_entity_poly.type
_entity_poly.pdbx_seq_one_letter_code
_entity_poly.pdbx_strand_id
1 'polypeptide(L)'
;MKEHLDKGFLKLKRDILDWEWYQDSNTSRVMIHLLLKSNYMEKKWQGHIINPGQLITSISNLSKELKLSESVIRTSLEKLKKTGYIISQSTNKFTMITIKQSDLYSDISTINHKQVEDENAIQKHSNDYQSTTTKKVNKEKEIIERRDLFQKQIFAYQNIFSKEILKSFYNYWIEENKETGGLKFEDEKYWNLETRLSNWKSYNSKSSEKKPIIKNR
;
A
#
# COMPACT_ATOMS: atom_id res chain seq x y z
N MET A 1 0.29 5.02 35.29
CA MET A 1 1.11 5.02 34.06
C MET A 1 0.33 4.28 32.99
N LYS A 2 -0.01 4.94 31.87
CA LYS A 2 -0.61 4.24 30.72
C LYS A 2 0.54 3.58 29.97
N GLU A 3 0.46 2.26 29.78
CA GLU A 3 1.36 1.53 28.90
C GLU A 3 1.37 2.21 27.53
N HIS A 4 2.55 2.63 27.08
CA HIS A 4 2.75 3.17 25.75
C HIS A 4 2.74 1.98 24.78
N LEU A 5 1.55 1.59 24.31
CA LEU A 5 1.47 0.77 23.10
C LEU A 5 2.13 1.57 21.98
N ASP A 6 3.19 1.00 21.41
CA ASP A 6 3.81 1.55 20.22
C ASP A 6 2.78 1.50 19.08
N LYS A 7 2.37 2.68 18.59
CA LYS A 7 1.35 2.83 17.54
C LYS A 7 1.99 2.87 16.15
N GLY A 8 3.28 2.53 16.05
CA GLY A 8 4.05 2.56 14.82
C GLY A 8 4.57 3.95 14.48
N PHE A 9 5.08 4.11 13.26
CA PHE A 9 5.71 5.34 12.77
C PHE A 9 5.16 5.76 11.40
N LEU A 10 5.16 7.07 11.15
CA LEU A 10 4.86 7.66 9.85
C LEU A 10 6.18 7.98 9.14
N LYS A 11 6.34 7.49 7.91
CA LYS A 11 7.51 7.79 7.07
C LYS A 11 7.25 9.06 6.25
N LEU A 12 7.89 10.15 6.63
CA LEU A 12 7.88 11.41 5.87
C LEU A 12 9.16 11.53 5.03
N LYS A 13 9.05 12.05 3.80
CA LYS A 13 10.23 12.39 3.00
C LYS A 13 10.89 13.65 3.55
N ARG A 14 12.22 13.76 3.39
CA ARG A 14 12.97 14.95 3.81
C ARG A 14 12.61 16.19 3.00
N ASP A 15 12.17 15.99 1.77
CA ASP A 15 11.67 17.02 0.85
C ASP A 15 10.41 17.74 1.37
N ILE A 16 9.81 17.27 2.48
CA ILE A 16 8.74 18.00 3.16
C ILE A 16 9.18 19.40 3.64
N LEU A 17 10.48 19.63 3.83
CA LEU A 17 11.01 20.95 4.19
C LEU A 17 10.80 21.98 3.07
N ASP A 18 10.80 21.53 1.82
CA ASP A 18 10.60 22.37 0.63
C ASP A 18 9.11 22.52 0.26
N TRP A 19 8.22 21.91 1.04
CA TRP A 19 6.78 21.95 0.79
C TRP A 19 6.21 23.36 1.04
N GLU A 20 5.34 23.82 0.14
CA GLU A 20 4.70 25.15 0.15
C GLU A 20 4.14 25.54 1.53
N TRP A 21 3.48 24.60 2.22
CA TRP A 21 2.84 24.88 3.50
C TRP A 21 3.72 24.59 4.72
N TYR A 22 4.97 24.15 4.54
CA TYR A 22 5.87 23.88 5.66
C TYR A 22 6.17 25.15 6.47
N GLN A 23 6.27 26.30 5.79
CA GLN A 23 6.46 27.62 6.42
C GLN A 23 5.24 28.09 7.23
N ASP A 24 4.03 27.59 6.92
CA ASP A 24 2.83 27.86 7.71
C ASP A 24 2.68 26.81 8.82
N SER A 25 3.15 27.16 10.02
CA SER A 25 3.16 26.28 11.20
C SER A 25 1.80 25.66 11.52
N ASN A 26 0.69 26.35 11.26
CA ASN A 26 -0.64 25.82 11.54
C ASN A 26 -1.06 24.80 10.48
N THR A 27 -0.88 25.15 9.21
CA THR A 27 -1.27 24.29 8.08
C THR A 27 -0.42 23.02 8.04
N SER A 28 0.90 23.13 8.26
CA SER A 28 1.79 21.97 8.32
C SER A 28 1.46 21.05 9.49
N ARG A 29 1.20 21.59 10.67
CA ARG A 29 0.79 20.82 11.85
C ARG A 29 -0.54 20.11 11.65
N VAL A 30 -1.52 20.77 11.01
CA VAL A 30 -2.80 20.15 10.64
C VAL A 30 -2.56 18.97 9.71
N MET A 31 -1.75 19.14 8.66
CA MET A 31 -1.48 18.06 7.70
C MET A 31 -0.80 16.85 8.37
N ILE A 32 0.24 17.08 9.18
CA ILE A 32 0.94 16.00 9.89
C ILE A 32 -0.02 15.26 10.84
N HIS A 33 -0.89 16.00 11.53
CA HIS A 33 -1.90 15.42 12.42
C HIS A 33 -2.92 14.56 11.67
N LEU A 34 -3.37 15.01 10.50
CA LEU A 34 -4.26 14.23 9.64
C LEU A 34 -3.55 12.95 9.17
N LEU A 35 -2.30 13.02 8.74
CA LEU A 35 -1.52 11.85 8.32
C LEU A 35 -1.42 10.81 9.43
N LEU A 36 -1.05 11.23 10.64
CA LEU A 36 -0.92 10.35 11.80
C LEU A 36 -2.25 9.72 12.23
N LYS A 37 -3.36 10.43 12.03
CA LYS A 37 -4.68 9.98 12.47
C LYS A 37 -5.44 9.20 11.40
N SER A 38 -5.04 9.34 10.13
CA SER A 38 -5.65 8.61 9.03
C SER A 38 -5.53 7.11 9.22
N ASN A 39 -6.54 6.38 8.76
CA ASN A 39 -6.53 4.93 8.87
C ASN A 39 -5.43 4.34 7.98
N TYR A 40 -4.69 3.37 8.50
CA TYR A 40 -3.67 2.63 7.73
C TYR A 40 -4.25 1.36 7.08
N MET A 41 -5.38 0.87 7.58
CA MET A 41 -6.10 -0.29 7.05
C MET A 41 -7.59 0.02 6.92
N GLU A 42 -8.25 -0.71 6.03
CA GLU A 42 -9.69 -0.63 5.88
C GLU A 42 -10.39 -0.95 7.21
N LYS A 43 -11.28 -0.06 7.64
CA LYS A 43 -12.02 -0.20 8.89
C LYS A 43 -13.50 0.05 8.69
N LYS A 44 -14.33 -0.86 9.19
CA LYS A 44 -15.77 -0.67 9.27
C LYS A 44 -16.13 0.17 10.48
N TRP A 45 -16.85 1.27 10.27
CA TRP A 45 -17.34 2.16 11.31
C TRP A 45 -18.79 2.56 11.02
N GLN A 46 -19.71 2.20 11.93
CA GLN A 46 -21.14 2.50 11.80
C GLN A 46 -21.77 2.09 10.44
N GLY A 47 -21.31 0.97 9.87
CA GLY A 47 -21.78 0.48 8.56
C GLY A 47 -21.09 1.11 7.35
N HIS A 48 -20.18 2.07 7.56
CA HIS A 48 -19.35 2.64 6.50
C HIS A 48 -17.97 1.99 6.47
N ILE A 49 -17.46 1.75 5.27
CA ILE A 49 -16.08 1.32 5.04
C ILE A 49 -15.21 2.57 4.94
N ILE A 50 -14.22 2.68 5.82
CA ILE A 50 -13.21 3.74 5.80
C ILE A 50 -11.93 3.13 5.23
N ASN A 51 -11.52 3.64 4.07
CA ASN A 51 -10.33 3.15 3.38
C ASN A 51 -9.04 3.68 4.01
N PRO A 52 -7.88 3.07 3.69
CA PRO A 52 -6.58 3.62 4.06
C PRO A 52 -6.41 5.06 3.57
N GLY A 53 -5.82 5.93 4.39
CA GLY A 53 -5.67 7.36 4.11
C GLY A 53 -6.93 8.19 4.35
N GLN A 54 -8.04 7.57 4.78
CA GLN A 54 -9.26 8.28 5.16
C GLN A 54 -9.38 8.39 6.68
N LEU A 55 -9.96 9.49 7.14
CA LEU A 55 -10.38 9.66 8.53
C LEU A 55 -11.74 10.34 8.62
N ILE A 56 -12.45 10.02 9.69
CA ILE A 56 -13.68 10.72 10.07
C ILE A 56 -13.34 11.68 11.19
N THR A 57 -13.63 12.96 11.00
CA THR A 57 -13.42 13.96 12.04
C THR A 57 -14.35 15.16 11.86
N SER A 58 -14.24 16.14 12.75
CA SER A 58 -14.94 17.41 12.68
C SER A 58 -13.98 18.54 13.00
N ILE A 59 -14.30 19.76 12.55
CA ILE A 59 -13.49 20.95 12.82
C ILE A 59 -13.31 21.15 14.33
N SER A 60 -14.38 20.98 15.11
CA SER A 60 -14.33 21.10 16.57
C SER A 60 -13.43 20.04 17.21
N ASN A 61 -13.44 18.81 16.70
CA ASN A 61 -12.57 17.75 17.20
C ASN A 61 -11.09 18.04 16.90
N LEU A 62 -10.78 18.49 15.68
CA LEU A 62 -9.42 18.91 15.30
C LEU A 62 -8.96 20.12 16.12
N SER A 63 -9.83 21.08 16.37
CA SER A 63 -9.56 22.25 17.20
C SER A 63 -9.16 21.84 18.62
N LYS A 64 -9.90 20.91 19.25
CA LYS A 64 -9.60 20.38 20.59
C LYS A 64 -8.26 19.62 20.63
N GLU A 65 -7.99 18.79 19.62
CA GLU A 65 -6.76 17.98 19.55
C GLU A 65 -5.51 18.83 19.32
N LEU A 66 -5.60 19.80 18.41
CA LEU A 66 -4.46 20.64 18.04
C LEU A 66 -4.32 21.88 18.93
N LYS A 67 -5.33 22.19 19.75
CA LYS A 67 -5.44 23.43 20.53
C LYS A 67 -5.34 24.67 19.65
N LEU A 68 -5.99 24.63 18.50
CA LEU A 68 -6.08 25.72 17.52
C LEU A 68 -7.52 26.20 17.44
N SER A 69 -7.73 27.46 17.05
CA SER A 69 -9.10 27.94 16.82
C SER A 69 -9.74 27.25 15.61
N GLU A 70 -11.06 27.08 15.65
CA GLU A 70 -11.79 26.47 14.54
C GLU A 70 -11.62 27.24 13.22
N SER A 71 -11.41 28.55 13.29
CA SER A 71 -11.11 29.40 12.12
C SER A 71 -9.77 29.05 11.47
N VAL A 72 -8.73 28.81 12.29
CA VAL A 72 -7.40 28.40 11.80
C VAL A 72 -7.48 27.01 11.17
N ILE A 73 -8.18 26.07 11.81
CA ILE A 73 -8.39 24.72 11.25
C ILE A 73 -9.10 24.80 9.90
N ARG A 74 -10.21 25.55 9.81
CA ARG A 74 -10.95 25.73 8.56
C ARG A 74 -10.09 26.34 7.46
N THR A 75 -9.32 27.38 7.78
CA THR A 75 -8.41 28.03 6.82
C THR A 75 -7.33 27.06 6.33
N SER A 76 -6.75 26.28 7.24
CA SER A 76 -5.74 25.27 6.91
C SER A 76 -6.30 24.18 6.01
N LEU A 77 -7.49 23.66 6.33
CA LEU A 77 -8.17 22.65 5.50
C LEU A 77 -8.52 23.19 4.11
N GLU A 78 -8.96 24.44 4.01
CA GLU A 78 -9.23 25.08 2.71
C GLU A 78 -7.96 25.22 1.87
N LYS A 79 -6.83 25.62 2.47
CA LYS A 79 -5.51 25.67 1.78
C LYS A 79 -5.10 24.31 1.24
N LEU A 80 -5.17 23.27 2.08
CA LEU A 80 -4.82 21.89 1.72
C LEU A 80 -5.76 21.31 0.65
N LYS A 81 -7.05 21.69 0.69
CA LYS A 81 -8.05 21.29 -0.30
C LYS A 81 -7.78 21.97 -1.66
N LYS A 82 -7.49 23.27 -1.66
CA LYS A 82 -7.18 24.03 -2.88
C LYS A 82 -5.95 23.51 -3.62
N THR A 83 -4.94 23.09 -2.87
CA THR A 83 -3.69 22.52 -3.41
C THR A 83 -3.79 21.03 -3.71
N GLY A 84 -4.92 20.39 -3.40
CA GLY A 84 -5.19 19.00 -3.77
C GLY A 84 -4.54 17.95 -2.86
N TYR A 85 -4.00 18.33 -1.70
CA TYR A 85 -3.45 17.38 -0.73
C TYR A 85 -4.55 16.59 0.00
N ILE A 86 -5.73 17.21 0.19
CA ILE A 86 -6.86 16.56 0.85
C ILE A 86 -8.16 16.73 0.07
N ILE A 87 -9.05 15.75 0.22
CA ILE A 87 -10.44 15.82 -0.21
C ILE A 87 -11.30 15.78 1.05
N SER A 88 -12.22 16.72 1.18
CA SER A 88 -13.18 16.76 2.28
C SER A 88 -14.58 16.49 1.75
N GLN A 89 -15.23 15.47 2.30
CA GLN A 89 -16.60 15.09 2.01
C GLN A 89 -17.42 15.17 3.30
N SER A 90 -18.26 16.18 3.37
CA SER A 90 -19.21 16.35 4.48
C SER A 90 -20.51 15.63 4.15
N THR A 91 -20.95 14.79 5.07
CA THR A 91 -22.29 14.18 5.05
C THR A 91 -23.12 14.76 6.19
N ASN A 92 -24.43 14.49 6.19
CA ASN A 92 -25.33 14.94 7.28
C ASN A 92 -24.94 14.40 8.66
N LYS A 93 -24.09 13.38 8.74
CA LYS A 93 -23.70 12.71 10.00
C LYS A 93 -22.24 12.93 10.39
N PHE A 94 -21.35 13.05 9.41
CA PHE A 94 -19.91 13.16 9.67
C PHE A 94 -19.16 13.81 8.52
N THR A 95 -17.95 14.33 8.79
CA THR A 95 -17.02 14.77 7.75
C THR A 95 -15.93 13.73 7.55
N MET A 96 -15.77 13.27 6.32
CA MET A 96 -14.69 12.39 5.90
C MET A 96 -13.61 13.21 5.22
N ILE A 97 -12.37 13.07 5.69
CA ILE A 97 -11.18 13.64 5.05
C ILE A 97 -10.40 12.49 4.44
N THR A 98 -10.16 12.56 3.15
CA THR A 98 -9.28 11.65 2.40
C THR A 98 -7.98 12.37 2.10
N ILE A 99 -6.86 11.80 2.52
CA ILE A 99 -5.54 12.33 2.21
C ILE A 99 -5.10 11.72 0.89
N LYS A 100 -4.81 12.57 -0.10
CA LYS A 100 -4.35 12.11 -1.41
C LYS A 100 -2.89 11.70 -1.30
N GLN A 101 -2.57 10.51 -1.82
CA GLN A 101 -1.18 10.04 -1.94
C GLN A 101 -0.36 11.13 -2.63
N SER A 102 0.63 11.65 -1.92
CA SER A 102 1.40 12.83 -2.31
C SER A 102 2.88 12.54 -2.21
N ASP A 103 3.71 13.28 -2.96
CA ASP A 103 5.16 13.16 -2.92
C ASP A 103 5.74 13.40 -1.52
N LEU A 104 5.01 14.06 -0.62
CA LEU A 104 5.42 14.34 0.75
C LEU A 104 5.55 13.09 1.62
N TYR A 105 4.81 12.03 1.31
CA TYR A 105 4.82 10.79 2.06
C TYR A 105 4.66 9.59 1.11
N SER A 106 5.64 8.68 1.13
CA SER A 106 5.51 7.41 0.42
C SER A 106 4.97 6.37 1.39
N ASP A 107 3.84 5.79 1.00
CA ASP A 107 3.13 4.65 1.59
C ASP A 107 2.27 4.91 2.83
N ILE A 108 1.00 5.23 2.55
CA ILE A 108 -0.12 4.62 3.30
C ILE A 108 -0.75 3.46 2.47
N SER A 109 -0.48 3.41 1.15
CA SER A 109 -1.17 2.51 0.21
C SER A 109 -0.30 1.54 -0.60
N THR A 110 1.04 1.57 -0.58
CA THR A 110 1.80 0.53 -1.33
C THR A 110 2.00 -0.78 -0.58
N ILE A 111 1.22 -0.97 0.49
CA ILE A 111 0.90 -2.30 0.99
C ILE A 111 -0.32 -2.91 0.26
N ASN A 112 -1.19 -2.16 -0.45
CA ASN A 112 -2.37 -2.78 -1.11
C ASN A 112 -2.84 -2.22 -2.47
N HIS A 113 -2.30 -1.12 -3.01
CA HIS A 113 -2.66 -0.69 -4.38
C HIS A 113 -1.47 -0.04 -5.09
N LYS A 114 -0.59 -0.86 -5.66
CA LYS A 114 0.17 -0.47 -6.86
C LYS A 114 -0.31 -1.34 -8.02
N GLN A 115 -1.44 -0.96 -8.59
CA GLN A 115 -1.67 -1.14 -10.02
C GLN A 115 -1.45 0.24 -10.65
N VAL A 116 -0.37 0.37 -11.42
CA VAL A 116 -0.44 0.57 -12.87
C VAL A 116 -1.12 1.90 -13.22
N GLU A 117 -0.35 2.97 -13.18
CA GLU A 117 -0.47 4.03 -14.19
C GLU A 117 0.63 3.73 -15.21
N ASP A 118 0.27 2.95 -16.23
CA ASP A 118 0.83 3.09 -17.57
C ASP A 118 -0.37 3.33 -18.48
N GLU A 119 -0.60 4.60 -18.79
CA GLU A 119 -1.39 4.98 -19.95
C GLU A 119 -0.61 4.52 -21.18
N ASN A 120 -1.17 3.58 -21.96
CA ASN A 120 -1.31 3.69 -23.42
C ASN A 120 -1.89 2.40 -24.02
N ALA A 121 -3.03 2.57 -24.71
CA ALA A 121 -3.69 1.64 -25.67
C ALA A 121 -4.09 0.26 -25.10
N ILE A 122 -5.37 -0.12 -25.08
CA ILE A 122 -6.10 -0.61 -26.26
C ILE A 122 -7.62 -0.51 -25.99
N GLN A 123 -8.27 0.26 -26.85
CA GLN A 123 -9.62 0.11 -27.40
C GLN A 123 -10.72 -0.54 -26.55
N LYS A 124 -11.69 0.32 -26.21
CA LYS A 124 -13.09 -0.02 -25.93
C LYS A 124 -13.62 -1.06 -26.92
N HIS A 125 -14.02 -2.23 -26.44
CA HIS A 125 -15.11 -2.97 -27.05
C HIS A 125 -16.10 -3.39 -25.97
N SER A 126 -17.29 -2.79 -26.06
CA SER A 126 -18.52 -3.24 -25.43
C SER A 126 -18.77 -4.69 -25.82
N ASN A 127 -19.06 -5.55 -24.86
CA ASN A 127 -20.01 -6.64 -25.04
C ASN A 127 -20.61 -7.02 -23.69
N ASP A 128 -21.91 -6.80 -23.65
CA ASP A 128 -22.88 -7.18 -22.65
C ASP A 128 -22.80 -8.70 -22.41
N TYR A 129 -22.45 -9.13 -21.19
CA TYR A 129 -22.76 -10.48 -20.73
C TYR A 129 -23.20 -10.46 -19.27
N GLN A 130 -24.45 -10.84 -19.12
CA GLN A 130 -25.20 -10.97 -17.90
C GLN A 130 -24.54 -11.95 -16.90
N SER A 131 -24.54 -11.51 -15.65
CA SER A 131 -24.74 -12.29 -14.42
C SER A 131 -24.41 -13.78 -14.45
N THR A 132 -23.22 -14.16 -13.95
CA THR A 132 -23.02 -15.44 -13.25
C THR A 132 -21.98 -15.30 -12.12
N THR A 133 -22.44 -15.64 -10.90
CA THR A 133 -21.67 -16.17 -9.75
C THR A 133 -20.78 -15.25 -8.91
N THR A 134 -21.35 -14.78 -7.79
CA THR A 134 -20.72 -14.29 -6.54
C THR A 134 -19.55 -15.17 -6.05
N LYS A 135 -19.50 -16.46 -6.42
CA LYS A 135 -18.41 -17.39 -6.08
C LYS A 135 -17.10 -17.10 -6.82
N LYS A 136 -17.14 -16.62 -8.07
CA LYS A 136 -15.93 -16.34 -8.86
C LYS A 136 -15.18 -15.12 -8.32
N VAL A 137 -15.93 -14.06 -7.97
CA VAL A 137 -15.40 -12.85 -7.34
C VAL A 137 -14.74 -13.14 -5.98
N ASN A 138 -15.30 -14.05 -5.18
CA ASN A 138 -14.72 -14.42 -3.89
C ASN A 138 -13.41 -15.22 -4.05
N LYS A 139 -13.36 -16.17 -4.99
CA LYS A 139 -12.15 -16.97 -5.24
C LYS A 139 -10.99 -16.11 -5.75
N GLU A 140 -11.29 -15.12 -6.58
CA GLU A 140 -10.29 -14.18 -7.10
C GLU A 140 -9.73 -13.26 -6.01
N LYS A 141 -10.58 -12.76 -5.10
CA LYS A 141 -10.14 -12.02 -3.89
C LYS A 141 -9.23 -12.86 -3.01
N GLU A 142 -9.58 -14.13 -2.80
CA GLU A 142 -8.81 -15.05 -1.96
C GLU A 142 -7.40 -15.31 -2.52
N ILE A 143 -7.27 -15.50 -3.84
CA ILE A 143 -5.95 -15.68 -4.48
C ILE A 143 -5.10 -14.41 -4.37
N ILE A 144 -5.71 -13.23 -4.50
CA ILE A 144 -5.01 -11.94 -4.34
C ILE A 144 -4.47 -11.79 -2.91
N GLU A 145 -5.28 -12.10 -1.90
CA GLU A 145 -4.85 -12.04 -0.49
C GLU A 145 -3.70 -13.00 -0.19
N ARG A 146 -3.73 -14.22 -0.75
CA ARG A 146 -2.66 -15.22 -0.59
C ARG A 146 -1.35 -14.77 -1.25
N ARG A 147 -1.42 -14.17 -2.44
CA ARG A 147 -0.26 -13.59 -3.13
C ARG A 147 0.37 -12.44 -2.37
N ASP A 148 -0.45 -11.57 -1.78
CA ASP A 148 0.02 -10.44 -0.98
C ASP A 148 0.70 -10.90 0.32
N LEU A 149 0.11 -11.87 1.02
CA LEU A 149 0.72 -12.47 2.21
C LEU A 149 2.10 -13.07 1.87
N PHE A 150 2.19 -13.79 0.75
CA PHE A 150 3.44 -14.40 0.30
C PHE A 150 4.51 -13.36 -0.06
N GLN A 151 4.10 -12.27 -0.74
CA GLN A 151 5.00 -11.17 -1.08
C GLN A 151 5.57 -10.50 0.19
N LYS A 152 4.74 -10.28 1.21
CA LYS A 152 5.18 -9.71 2.50
C LYS A 152 6.20 -10.60 3.20
N GLN A 153 6.00 -11.91 3.19
CA GLN A 153 6.96 -12.86 3.76
C GLN A 153 8.30 -12.81 3.05
N ILE A 154 8.33 -12.73 1.71
CA ILE A 154 9.55 -12.61 0.92
C ILE A 154 10.25 -11.27 1.17
N PHE A 155 9.48 -10.18 1.30
CA PHE A 155 10.02 -8.84 1.51
C PHE A 155 10.80 -8.69 2.83
N ALA A 156 10.50 -9.49 3.86
CA ALA A 156 11.28 -9.53 5.09
C ALA A 156 12.77 -9.88 4.85
N TYR A 157 13.08 -10.53 3.72
CA TYR A 157 14.43 -10.96 3.33
C TYR A 157 15.14 -9.97 2.39
N GLN A 158 14.58 -8.77 2.17
CA GLN A 158 15.16 -7.73 1.29
C GLN A 158 16.55 -7.25 1.71
N ASN A 159 16.91 -7.40 2.98
CA ASN A 159 18.24 -7.01 3.49
C ASN A 159 19.29 -8.10 3.26
N ILE A 160 18.87 -9.32 2.94
CA ILE A 160 19.74 -10.51 2.83
C ILE A 160 19.92 -10.93 1.35
N PHE A 161 18.92 -10.68 0.52
CA PHE A 161 18.89 -11.07 -0.89
C PHE A 161 18.63 -9.86 -1.81
N SER A 162 19.18 -9.90 -3.04
CA SER A 162 18.96 -8.83 -4.02
C SER A 162 17.50 -8.80 -4.51
N LYS A 163 17.05 -7.62 -4.94
CA LYS A 163 15.69 -7.43 -5.47
C LYS A 163 15.37 -8.36 -6.65
N GLU A 164 16.36 -8.67 -7.48
CA GLU A 164 16.22 -9.57 -8.63
C GLU A 164 15.98 -11.02 -8.21
N ILE A 165 16.72 -11.49 -7.18
CA ILE A 165 16.54 -12.84 -6.63
C ILE A 165 15.16 -12.97 -5.99
N LEU A 166 14.73 -11.97 -5.22
CA LEU A 166 13.41 -11.97 -4.59
C LEU A 166 12.28 -11.91 -5.61
N LYS A 167 12.42 -11.10 -6.67
CA LYS A 167 11.43 -10.99 -7.75
C LYS A 167 11.32 -12.30 -8.54
N SER A 168 12.44 -12.91 -8.92
CA SER A 168 12.43 -14.19 -9.65
C SER A 168 11.87 -15.33 -8.80
N PHE A 169 12.21 -15.36 -7.51
CA PHE A 169 11.66 -16.33 -6.55
C PHE A 169 10.15 -16.17 -6.40
N TYR A 170 9.68 -14.95 -6.18
CA TYR A 170 8.24 -14.65 -6.06
C TYR A 170 7.48 -15.14 -7.28
N ASN A 171 7.90 -14.74 -8.49
CA ASN A 171 7.23 -15.10 -9.73
C ASN A 171 7.10 -16.61 -9.93
N TYR A 172 8.12 -17.38 -9.58
CA TYR A 172 8.10 -18.85 -9.71
C TYR A 172 7.11 -19.51 -8.74
N TRP A 173 7.00 -18.99 -7.51
CA TRP A 173 6.18 -19.61 -6.45
C TRP A 173 4.73 -19.13 -6.42
N ILE A 174 4.38 -18.06 -7.15
CA ILE A 174 2.99 -17.61 -7.35
C ILE A 174 2.30 -18.22 -8.57
N GLU A 175 2.98 -19.08 -9.31
CA GLU A 175 2.38 -19.82 -10.42
C GLU A 175 1.17 -20.59 -9.89
N GLU A 176 0.02 -20.39 -10.51
CA GLU A 176 -1.21 -21.09 -10.17
C GLU A 176 -1.18 -22.50 -10.74
N ASN A 177 -1.54 -23.48 -9.93
CA ASN A 177 -1.77 -24.83 -10.40
C ASN A 177 -3.13 -24.91 -11.11
N LYS A 178 -3.13 -25.39 -12.36
CA LYS A 178 -4.34 -25.49 -13.19
C LYS A 178 -5.37 -26.48 -12.65
N GLU A 179 -4.95 -27.45 -11.83
CA GLU A 179 -5.81 -28.50 -11.29
C GLU A 179 -6.38 -28.13 -9.91
N THR A 180 -5.55 -27.61 -9.00
CA THR A 180 -5.97 -27.26 -7.63
C THR A 180 -6.45 -25.81 -7.50
N GLY A 181 -6.02 -24.92 -8.40
CA GLY A 181 -6.23 -23.48 -8.31
C GLY A 181 -5.52 -22.82 -7.11
N GLY A 182 -4.60 -23.55 -6.46
CA GLY A 182 -3.71 -23.04 -5.42
C GLY A 182 -2.42 -22.45 -6.01
N LEU A 183 -1.68 -21.72 -5.19
CA LEU A 183 -0.35 -21.23 -5.56
C LEU A 183 0.67 -22.35 -5.38
N LYS A 184 1.70 -22.40 -6.22
CA LYS A 184 2.72 -23.47 -6.22
C LYS A 184 3.33 -23.77 -4.85
N PHE A 185 3.49 -22.76 -3.99
CA PHE A 185 4.04 -22.96 -2.64
C PHE A 185 3.08 -23.69 -1.69
N GLU A 186 1.76 -23.63 -1.94
CA GLU A 186 0.72 -24.25 -1.12
C GLU A 186 0.60 -25.75 -1.40
N ASP A 187 0.95 -26.18 -2.61
CA ASP A 187 0.93 -27.57 -3.03
C ASP A 187 2.15 -28.38 -2.52
N GLU A 188 3.14 -27.71 -1.92
CA GLU A 188 4.32 -28.37 -1.37
C GLU A 188 4.02 -29.02 -0.01
N LYS A 189 4.27 -30.33 0.09
CA LYS A 189 4.10 -31.10 1.35
C LYS A 189 4.92 -30.53 2.51
N TYR A 190 6.07 -29.91 2.22
CA TYR A 190 6.94 -29.28 3.20
C TYR A 190 7.39 -27.90 2.70
N TRP A 191 7.11 -26.86 3.48
CA TRP A 191 7.42 -25.47 3.13
C TRP A 191 8.34 -24.82 4.17
N ASN A 192 9.54 -24.41 3.74
CA ASN A 192 10.42 -23.55 4.53
C ASN A 192 10.98 -22.45 3.61
N LEU A 193 10.52 -21.22 3.83
CA LEU A 193 10.80 -20.07 2.98
C LEU A 193 12.30 -19.72 2.94
N GLU A 194 12.97 -19.70 4.09
CA GLU A 194 14.38 -19.33 4.21
C GLU A 194 15.30 -20.32 3.48
N THR A 195 15.04 -21.61 3.63
CA THR A 195 15.80 -22.68 2.97
C THR A 195 15.61 -22.62 1.45
N ARG A 196 14.37 -22.42 0.99
CA ARG A 196 14.07 -22.30 -0.44
C ARG A 196 14.69 -21.04 -1.06
N LEU A 197 14.67 -19.90 -0.37
CA LEU A 197 15.34 -18.67 -0.82
C LEU A 197 16.87 -18.86 -0.91
N SER A 198 17.48 -19.51 0.09
CA SER A 198 18.91 -19.81 0.11
C SER A 198 19.32 -20.76 -1.04
N ASN A 199 18.49 -21.77 -1.32
CA ASN A 199 18.69 -22.68 -2.45
C ASN A 199 18.49 -21.98 -3.80
N TRP A 200 17.50 -21.08 -3.90
CA TRP A 200 17.24 -20.28 -5.10
C TRP A 200 18.41 -19.35 -5.45
N LYS A 201 19.01 -18.72 -4.44
CA LYS A 201 20.26 -17.95 -4.59
C LYS A 201 21.39 -18.82 -5.15
N SER A 202 21.56 -20.03 -4.63
CA SER A 202 22.60 -20.97 -5.07
C SER A 202 22.39 -21.50 -6.50
N TYR A 203 21.13 -21.56 -6.96
CA TYR A 203 20.79 -21.94 -8.32
C TYR A 203 21.06 -20.80 -9.33
N ASN A 204 20.73 -19.56 -8.96
CA ASN A 204 21.01 -18.38 -9.77
C ASN A 204 22.50 -17.98 -9.79
N SER A 205 23.29 -18.29 -8.75
CA SER A 205 24.74 -18.05 -8.79
C SER A 205 25.46 -19.02 -9.75
N LYS A 206 25.04 -20.29 -9.78
CA LYS A 206 25.62 -21.31 -10.69
C LYS A 206 25.32 -21.07 -12.17
N SER A 207 24.21 -20.39 -12.51
CA SER A 207 23.89 -20.05 -13.91
C SER A 207 24.80 -18.95 -14.47
N SER A 208 25.38 -18.10 -13.61
CA SER A 208 26.35 -17.06 -13.99
C SER A 208 27.80 -17.55 -14.16
N GLU A 209 28.10 -18.80 -13.78
CA GLU A 209 29.44 -19.42 -13.90
C GLU A 209 29.59 -20.36 -15.11
N LYS A 210 28.72 -20.25 -16.13
CA LYS A 210 28.97 -20.93 -17.40
C LYS A 210 30.10 -20.20 -18.15
N LYS A 211 31.33 -20.69 -17.93
CA LYS A 211 32.58 -20.27 -18.59
C LYS A 211 32.38 -20.06 -20.11
N PRO A 212 33.01 -19.04 -20.72
CA PRO A 212 32.98 -18.88 -22.16
C PRO A 212 33.60 -20.11 -22.81
N ILE A 213 32.87 -20.71 -23.75
CA ILE A 213 33.39 -21.73 -24.64
C ILE A 213 34.48 -21.05 -25.46
N ILE A 214 35.74 -21.30 -25.10
CA ILE A 214 36.90 -20.91 -25.89
C ILE A 214 36.77 -21.63 -27.22
N LYS A 215 36.35 -20.90 -28.27
CA LYS A 215 36.50 -21.36 -29.65
C LYS A 215 37.98 -21.29 -29.99
N ASN A 216 38.69 -22.39 -29.80
CA ASN A 216 39.99 -22.56 -30.44
C ASN A 216 39.78 -23.02 -31.89
N ARG A 217 40.52 -22.33 -32.75
CA ARG A 217 40.75 -22.50 -34.19
C ARG A 217 40.69 -23.93 -34.70
#